data_AF-A0A7Y9L6L4-F1
#
_entry.id   AF-A0A7Y9L6L4-F1
#
_cell.length_a   1.000
_cell.length_b   1.000
_cell.length_c   1.000
_cell.angle_alpha   90.00
_cell.angle_beta   90.00
_cell.angle_gamma   90.00
#
_symmetry.space_group_name_H-M   'P 1'
#
loop_
_entity.id
_entity.type
_entity.pdbx_description
1 polymer ?
#
loop_
_entity_poly.entity_id
_entity_poly.type
_entity_poly.pdbx_seq_one_letter_code
_entity_poly.pdbx_strand_id
1 'polypeptide(L)'
;MQKRLVILFLLIVAFGYSNAQSTLGKPVIVEIISPKGSAFKFGVFADMKGYGIQNIQQWNNLVIVYANTTSPEQLKMHIVKDFPTDQVILFQNPFYDFNRKYCDNKTVAKQWDNIILTANLVNNPKMQQEYLNYHATQFQKWPEVSQGFCNADFQQLLVFKTGRQLMLVISIPKGESLDKLNPLTTKNNPRVDDWNNMMKKYQEGVAGTKRGETWVVFKNVNEKKFIE
;
A
#
# COMPACT_ATOMS: atom_id res chain seq x y z
N MET A 1 20.11 57.73 -50.28
CA MET A 1 19.05 57.08 -49.48
C MET A 1 19.31 55.57 -49.45
N GLN A 2 19.81 55.02 -48.35
CA GLN A 2 19.74 53.58 -48.04
C GLN A 2 20.11 53.40 -46.56
N LYS A 3 19.10 53.32 -45.70
CA LYS A 3 19.29 52.93 -44.30
C LYS A 3 19.48 51.41 -44.28
N ARG A 4 20.67 50.94 -43.90
CA ARG A 4 20.92 49.50 -43.65
C ARG A 4 20.23 49.12 -42.35
N LEU A 5 19.27 48.21 -42.46
CA LEU A 5 18.53 47.59 -41.37
C LEU A 5 19.44 46.53 -40.73
N VAL A 6 19.90 46.77 -39.49
CA VAL A 6 20.60 45.76 -38.70
C VAL A 6 19.54 44.95 -37.97
N ILE A 7 19.28 43.73 -38.43
CA ILE A 7 18.40 42.77 -37.76
C ILE A 7 19.21 42.11 -36.63
N LEU A 8 18.90 42.46 -35.40
CA LEU A 8 19.42 41.81 -34.20
C LEU A 8 18.74 40.44 -34.07
N PHE A 9 19.44 39.35 -34.34
CA PHE A 9 18.98 38.01 -33.99
C PHE A 9 19.07 37.85 -32.47
N LEU A 10 17.94 38.04 -31.78
CA LEU A 10 17.75 37.59 -30.40
C LEU A 10 17.66 36.06 -30.43
N LEU A 11 18.77 35.40 -30.09
CA LEU A 11 18.81 33.98 -29.72
C LEU A 11 17.93 33.78 -28.49
N ILE A 12 16.67 33.40 -28.70
CA ILE A 12 15.80 32.89 -27.64
C ILE A 12 16.35 31.51 -27.29
N VAL A 13 17.15 31.45 -26.23
CA VAL A 13 17.47 30.19 -25.56
C VAL A 13 16.17 29.74 -24.89
N ALA A 14 15.43 28.88 -25.58
CA ALA A 14 14.34 28.14 -24.97
C ALA A 14 14.97 27.22 -23.91
N PHE A 15 15.03 27.69 -22.67
CA PHE A 15 15.20 26.81 -21.52
C PHE A 15 13.98 25.89 -21.52
N GLY A 16 14.17 24.68 -22.06
CA GLY A 16 13.24 23.60 -21.86
C GLY A 16 13.08 23.42 -20.36
N TYR A 17 11.87 23.68 -19.86
CA TYR A 17 11.48 23.22 -18.55
C TYR A 17 11.45 21.70 -18.61
N SER A 18 12.59 21.08 -18.30
CA SER A 18 12.64 19.66 -17.95
C SER A 18 11.76 19.50 -16.72
N ASN A 19 10.56 18.94 -16.92
CA ASN A 19 9.77 18.43 -15.82
C ASN A 19 10.63 17.39 -15.12
N ALA A 20 11.20 17.75 -13.97
CA ALA A 20 11.85 16.80 -13.08
C ALA A 20 10.78 15.81 -12.62
N GLN A 21 10.66 14.70 -13.35
CA GLN A 21 9.84 13.57 -12.97
C GLN A 21 10.31 13.14 -11.59
N SER A 22 9.42 13.12 -10.60
CA SER A 22 9.79 12.79 -9.22
C SER A 22 10.54 11.46 -9.19
N THR A 23 11.78 11.48 -8.69
CA THR A 23 12.66 10.32 -8.56
C THR A 23 12.26 9.36 -7.44
N LEU A 24 11.12 9.61 -6.79
CA LEU A 24 10.62 8.79 -5.69
C LEU A 24 9.85 7.58 -6.25
N GLY A 25 10.25 6.38 -5.82
CA GLY A 25 9.53 5.14 -6.14
C GLY A 25 8.09 5.16 -5.64
N LYS A 26 7.21 4.41 -6.32
CA LYS A 26 5.80 4.24 -5.92
C LYS A 26 5.64 3.01 -5.02
N PRO A 27 4.67 3.03 -4.08
CA PRO A 27 4.41 1.88 -3.22
C PRO A 27 3.82 0.73 -4.03
N VAL A 28 4.40 -0.46 -3.86
CA VAL A 28 3.96 -1.72 -4.47
C VAL A 28 4.07 -2.86 -3.47
N ILE A 29 3.26 -3.90 -3.68
CA ILE A 29 3.37 -5.16 -2.94
C ILE A 29 3.61 -6.27 -3.95
N VAL A 30 4.69 -7.04 -3.77
CA VAL A 30 4.87 -8.32 -4.45
C VAL A 30 4.50 -9.43 -3.47
N GLU A 31 3.44 -10.16 -3.77
CA GLU A 31 3.01 -11.34 -3.02
C GLU A 31 3.59 -12.60 -3.68
N ILE A 32 4.09 -13.50 -2.84
CA ILE A 32 4.63 -14.81 -3.20
C ILE A 32 3.78 -15.84 -2.47
N ILE A 33 3.10 -16.70 -3.23
CA ILE A 33 2.26 -17.77 -2.72
C ILE A 33 3.04 -19.08 -2.87
N SER A 34 3.52 -19.62 -1.76
CA SER A 34 4.29 -20.87 -1.78
C SER A 34 3.38 -22.08 -1.56
N PRO A 35 3.29 -23.04 -2.51
CA PRO A 35 2.40 -24.19 -2.39
C PRO A 35 2.77 -25.16 -1.25
N LYS A 36 4.05 -25.20 -0.83
CA LYS A 36 4.56 -26.18 0.15
C LYS A 36 4.83 -25.60 1.53
N GLY A 37 4.44 -24.34 1.79
CA GLY A 37 4.81 -23.65 3.02
C GLY A 37 6.32 -23.66 3.26
N SER A 38 7.12 -23.81 2.19
CA SER A 38 8.55 -24.06 2.29
C SER A 38 9.22 -22.92 3.03
N ALA A 39 10.19 -23.26 3.88
CA ALA A 39 11.02 -22.30 4.59
C ALA A 39 11.56 -21.28 3.59
N PHE A 40 10.97 -20.08 3.59
CA PHE A 40 11.39 -19.01 2.70
C PHE A 40 12.84 -18.68 3.01
N LYS A 41 13.71 -18.80 2.00
CA LYS A 41 15.12 -18.44 2.14
C LYS A 41 15.24 -16.92 2.08
N PHE A 42 15.02 -16.23 3.19
CA PHE A 42 15.02 -14.75 3.22
C PHE A 42 16.35 -14.11 2.80
N GLY A 43 17.45 -14.87 2.80
CA GLY A 43 18.74 -14.42 2.26
C GLY A 43 18.66 -13.93 0.81
N VAL A 44 17.68 -14.36 0.02
CA VAL A 44 17.48 -13.88 -1.37
C VAL A 44 17.13 -12.41 -1.46
N PHE A 45 16.52 -11.82 -0.41
CA PHE A 45 16.18 -10.40 -0.41
C PHE A 45 17.37 -9.49 -0.07
N ALA A 46 18.51 -10.06 0.36
CA ALA A 46 19.70 -9.30 0.72
C ALA A 46 20.29 -8.52 -0.46
N ASP A 47 20.17 -9.06 -1.68
CA ASP A 47 20.66 -8.43 -2.91
C ASP A 47 19.64 -7.45 -3.52
N MET A 48 18.45 -7.33 -2.92
CA MET A 48 17.36 -6.47 -3.43
C MET A 48 17.34 -5.07 -2.81
N LYS A 49 18.42 -4.64 -2.15
CA LYS A 49 18.53 -3.31 -1.49
C LYS A 49 18.25 -2.13 -2.43
N GLY A 50 18.49 -2.28 -3.74
CA GLY A 50 18.22 -1.25 -4.75
C GLY A 50 16.75 -1.05 -5.12
N TYR A 51 15.85 -1.95 -4.70
CA TYR A 51 14.43 -1.88 -5.07
C TYR A 51 13.57 -1.12 -4.04
N GLY A 52 14.16 -0.51 -3.02
CA GLY A 52 13.42 0.30 -2.05
C GLY A 52 12.48 -0.51 -1.15
N ILE A 53 12.83 -1.77 -0.87
CA ILE A 53 12.09 -2.64 0.05
C ILE A 53 12.00 -2.00 1.43
N GLN A 54 10.79 -1.92 1.96
CA GLN A 54 10.48 -1.37 3.28
C GLN A 54 10.19 -2.48 4.29
N ASN A 55 9.42 -3.50 3.89
CA ASN A 55 9.02 -4.60 4.76
C ASN A 55 8.94 -5.90 3.99
N ILE A 56 9.33 -6.99 4.66
CA ILE A 56 9.07 -8.37 4.23
C ILE A 56 8.29 -9.04 5.35
N GLN A 57 7.10 -9.51 5.04
CA GLN A 57 6.17 -10.02 6.03
C GLN A 57 5.51 -11.32 5.53
N GLN A 58 5.04 -12.14 6.46
CA GLN A 58 4.48 -13.46 6.16
C GLN A 58 3.19 -13.71 6.94
N TRP A 59 2.26 -14.42 6.29
CA TRP A 59 1.10 -15.05 6.91
C TRP A 59 0.85 -16.40 6.22
N ASN A 60 0.87 -17.50 6.98
CA ASN A 60 0.82 -18.86 6.43
C ASN A 60 1.83 -19.05 5.29
N ASN A 61 1.33 -19.36 4.09
CA ASN A 61 2.12 -19.59 2.89
C ASN A 61 2.21 -18.35 1.97
N LEU A 62 1.71 -17.20 2.42
CA LEU A 62 1.78 -15.92 1.73
C LEU A 62 2.96 -15.12 2.31
N VAL A 63 3.92 -14.77 1.46
CA VAL A 63 4.97 -13.79 1.77
C VAL A 63 4.74 -12.55 0.93
N ILE A 64 4.90 -11.39 1.54
CA ILE A 64 4.80 -10.11 0.85
C ILE A 64 6.10 -9.33 0.97
N VAL A 65 6.45 -8.66 -0.12
CA VAL A 65 7.51 -7.65 -0.19
C VAL A 65 6.85 -6.31 -0.46
N TYR A 66 6.83 -5.43 0.53
CA TYR A 66 6.35 -4.06 0.37
C TYR A 66 7.54 -3.14 0.08
N ALA A 67 7.46 -2.39 -1.01
CA ALA A 67 8.56 -1.57 -1.50
C ALA A 67 8.06 -0.25 -2.11
N ASN A 68 8.89 0.79 -2.02
CA ASN A 68 8.73 2.01 -2.78
C ASN A 68 9.74 2.00 -3.93
N THR A 69 9.28 1.70 -5.15
CA THR A 69 10.17 1.42 -6.29
C THR A 69 9.73 2.12 -7.57
N THR A 70 10.70 2.47 -8.41
CA THR A 70 10.47 2.96 -9.78
C THR A 70 10.39 1.82 -10.80
N SER A 71 10.79 0.61 -10.42
CA SER A 71 10.92 -0.56 -11.31
C SER A 71 10.17 -1.79 -10.77
N PRO A 72 8.84 -1.71 -10.58
CA PRO A 72 8.08 -2.78 -9.91
C PRO A 72 8.08 -4.10 -10.68
N GLU A 73 8.05 -4.08 -12.01
CA GLU A 73 8.15 -5.30 -12.82
C GLU A 73 9.54 -5.94 -12.71
N GLN A 74 10.61 -5.16 -12.58
CA GLN A 74 11.96 -5.71 -12.39
C GLN A 74 12.10 -6.38 -11.02
N LEU A 75 11.54 -5.76 -9.97
CA LEU A 75 11.47 -6.38 -8.65
C LEU A 75 10.71 -7.73 -8.72
N LYS A 76 9.53 -7.75 -9.36
CA LYS A 76 8.75 -8.97 -9.56
C LYS A 76 9.54 -10.03 -10.33
N MET A 77 10.19 -9.67 -11.43
CA MET A 77 10.98 -10.61 -12.23
C MET A 77 12.14 -11.22 -11.42
N HIS A 78 12.80 -10.41 -10.59
CA HIS A 78 13.87 -10.89 -9.74
C HIS A 78 13.34 -11.90 -8.70
N ILE A 79 12.20 -11.61 -8.06
CA ILE A 79 11.53 -12.53 -7.15
C ILE A 79 11.11 -13.83 -7.87
N VAL A 80 10.54 -13.74 -9.08
CA VAL A 80 10.18 -14.94 -9.87
C VAL A 80 11.39 -15.84 -10.15
N LYS A 81 12.57 -15.24 -10.41
CA LYS A 81 13.80 -16.00 -10.64
C LYS A 81 14.22 -16.81 -9.41
N ASP A 82 14.04 -16.26 -8.21
CA ASP A 82 14.42 -16.92 -6.96
C ASP A 82 13.36 -17.92 -6.46
N PHE A 83 12.09 -17.74 -6.89
CA PHE A 83 10.95 -18.58 -6.52
C PHE A 83 10.21 -19.13 -7.77
N PRO A 84 10.89 -19.91 -8.64
CA PRO A 84 10.35 -20.30 -9.96
C PRO A 84 9.14 -21.23 -9.92
N THR A 85 8.87 -21.87 -8.77
CA THR A 85 7.72 -22.76 -8.57
C THR A 85 6.53 -22.10 -7.89
N ASP A 86 6.72 -20.88 -7.39
CA ASP A 86 5.71 -20.16 -6.61
C ASP A 86 4.92 -19.20 -7.51
N GLN A 87 3.70 -18.90 -7.10
CA GLN A 87 2.93 -17.86 -7.78
C GLN A 87 3.37 -16.50 -7.24
N VAL A 88 3.74 -15.58 -8.16
CA VAL A 88 4.17 -14.22 -7.81
C VAL A 88 3.19 -13.20 -8.39
N ILE A 89 2.52 -12.47 -7.50
CA ILE A 89 1.49 -11.48 -7.82
C ILE A 89 2.02 -10.09 -7.48
N LEU A 90 1.81 -9.13 -8.37
CA LEU A 90 2.24 -7.75 -8.19
C LEU A 90 1.01 -6.84 -8.04
N PHE A 91 0.93 -6.17 -6.90
CA PHE A 91 -0.07 -5.16 -6.59
C PHE A 91 0.54 -3.78 -6.81
N GLN A 92 -0.09 -2.99 -7.69
CA GLN A 92 0.30 -1.63 -8.05
C GLN A 92 -0.93 -0.72 -7.99
N ASN A 93 -0.71 0.59 -8.00
CA ASN A 93 -1.76 1.60 -8.12
C ASN A 93 -2.86 1.44 -7.05
N PRO A 94 -2.59 1.79 -5.78
CA PRO A 94 -3.60 1.68 -4.74
C PRO A 94 -4.83 2.51 -5.15
N PHE A 95 -6.03 1.94 -5.04
CA PHE A 95 -7.27 2.61 -5.42
C PHE A 95 -7.78 3.54 -4.30
N TYR A 96 -7.19 3.43 -3.11
CA TYR A 96 -7.46 4.29 -1.96
C TYR A 96 -6.14 4.72 -1.32
N ASP A 97 -5.99 6.03 -1.07
CA ASP A 97 -4.80 6.66 -0.49
C ASP A 97 -5.25 7.77 0.47
N PHE A 98 -5.41 7.42 1.74
CA PHE A 98 -5.51 8.39 2.81
C PHE A 98 -4.11 8.74 3.31
N ASN A 99 -3.86 10.02 3.59
CA ASN A 99 -2.68 10.48 4.31
C ASN A 99 -3.00 11.77 5.08
N ARG A 100 -2.03 12.25 5.87
CA ARG A 100 -2.18 13.41 6.77
C ARG A 100 -2.63 14.71 6.08
N LYS A 101 -2.63 14.81 4.73
CA LYS A 101 -3.19 15.98 4.02
C LYS A 101 -4.70 16.18 4.28
N TYR A 102 -5.41 15.11 4.62
CA TYR A 102 -6.83 15.12 4.97
C TYR A 102 -7.09 15.45 6.45
N CYS A 103 -6.04 15.62 7.24
CA CYS A 103 -6.14 15.97 8.65
C CYS A 103 -5.95 17.47 8.88
N ASP A 104 -6.56 18.00 9.94
CA ASP A 104 -6.29 19.37 10.40
C ASP A 104 -4.81 19.52 10.78
N ASN A 105 -4.30 18.57 11.59
CA ASN A 105 -2.87 18.46 11.85
C ASN A 105 -2.19 17.64 10.74
N LYS A 106 -1.49 18.34 9.84
CA LYS A 106 -0.78 17.75 8.70
C LYS A 106 0.62 17.25 9.03
N THR A 107 1.06 17.34 10.29
CA THR A 107 2.36 16.81 10.70
C THR A 107 2.43 15.31 10.43
N VAL A 108 3.55 14.91 9.86
CA VAL A 108 3.89 13.53 9.53
C VAL A 108 5.01 13.09 10.47
N ALA A 109 4.86 11.89 11.05
CA ALA A 109 5.91 11.27 11.85
C ALA A 109 7.17 11.05 10.99
N LYS A 110 8.35 11.28 11.58
CA LYS A 110 9.64 11.16 10.86
C LYS A 110 9.95 9.73 10.40
N GLN A 111 9.45 8.74 11.13
CA GLN A 111 9.64 7.31 10.85
C GLN A 111 8.32 6.58 11.07
N TRP A 112 8.02 5.64 10.19
CA TRP A 112 6.78 4.86 10.21
C TRP A 112 7.06 3.38 10.35
N ASP A 113 6.14 2.64 10.95
CA ASP A 113 6.00 1.19 10.81
C ASP A 113 4.78 0.88 9.93
N ASN A 114 4.89 -0.13 9.07
CA ASN A 114 3.79 -0.56 8.18
C ASN A 114 3.18 -1.87 8.68
N ILE A 115 1.90 -1.84 8.99
CA ILE A 115 1.09 -3.03 9.22
C ILE A 115 0.35 -3.35 7.94
N ILE A 116 0.55 -4.55 7.40
CA ILE A 116 -0.08 -4.98 6.16
C ILE A 116 -1.07 -6.08 6.46
N LEU A 117 -2.26 -5.97 5.88
CA LEU A 117 -3.34 -6.92 6.01
C LEU A 117 -3.85 -7.34 4.64
N THR A 118 -4.39 -8.56 4.54
CA THR A 118 -5.10 -9.02 3.34
C THR A 118 -6.47 -9.58 3.67
N ALA A 119 -7.38 -9.43 2.71
CA ALA A 119 -8.72 -10.00 2.67
C ALA A 119 -9.10 -10.19 1.19
N ASN A 120 -10.20 -10.90 0.94
CA ASN A 120 -10.86 -10.89 -0.36
C ASN A 120 -12.08 -9.99 -0.34
N LEU A 121 -12.42 -9.41 -1.48
CA LEU A 121 -13.80 -9.03 -1.75
C LEU A 121 -14.63 -10.27 -2.07
N VAL A 122 -15.91 -10.23 -1.71
CA VAL A 122 -16.89 -11.27 -2.06
C VAL A 122 -16.93 -11.51 -3.57
N ASN A 123 -17.28 -12.73 -3.98
CA ASN A 123 -17.20 -13.14 -5.39
C ASN A 123 -18.12 -12.33 -6.32
N ASN A 124 -19.20 -11.74 -5.79
CA ASN A 124 -20.18 -10.99 -6.59
C ASN A 124 -19.54 -9.72 -7.21
N PRO A 125 -19.47 -9.60 -8.55
CA PRO A 125 -18.83 -8.46 -9.22
C PRO A 125 -19.50 -7.11 -8.95
N LYS A 126 -20.84 -7.09 -8.78
CA LYS A 126 -21.58 -5.86 -8.46
C LYS A 126 -21.17 -5.32 -7.09
N MET A 127 -21.08 -6.21 -6.10
CA MET A 127 -20.63 -5.85 -4.75
C MET A 127 -19.17 -5.38 -4.74
N GLN A 128 -18.30 -5.98 -5.56
CA GLN A 128 -16.93 -5.49 -5.72
C GLN A 128 -16.89 -4.06 -6.27
N GLN A 129 -17.73 -3.75 -7.28
CA GLN A 129 -17.79 -2.40 -7.82
C GLN A 129 -18.38 -1.40 -6.83
N GLU A 130 -19.41 -1.78 -6.07
CA GLU A 130 -19.99 -0.95 -5.01
C GLU A 130 -18.93 -0.60 -3.96
N TYR A 131 -18.13 -1.58 -3.51
CA TYR A 131 -17.03 -1.34 -2.58
C TYR A 131 -16.04 -0.29 -3.09
N LEU A 132 -15.64 -0.38 -4.36
CA LEU A 132 -14.75 0.60 -4.99
C LEU A 132 -15.40 2.00 -5.08
N ASN A 133 -16.68 2.07 -5.43
CA ASN A 133 -17.43 3.33 -5.51
C ASN A 133 -17.55 4.02 -4.14
N TYR A 134 -17.77 3.24 -3.07
CA TYR A 134 -17.75 3.75 -1.71
C TYR A 134 -16.40 4.36 -1.36
N HIS A 135 -15.29 3.66 -1.63
CA HIS A 135 -13.94 4.17 -1.34
C HIS A 135 -13.59 5.41 -2.18
N ALA A 136 -14.01 5.46 -3.44
CA ALA A 136 -13.79 6.61 -4.31
C ALA A 136 -14.46 7.90 -3.82
N THR A 137 -15.54 7.78 -3.02
CA THR A 137 -16.31 8.92 -2.51
C THR A 137 -16.26 9.06 -0.99
N GLN A 138 -15.45 8.24 -0.29
CA GLN A 138 -15.41 8.18 1.17
C GLN A 138 -15.06 9.53 1.79
N PHE A 139 -14.05 10.24 1.27
CA PHE A 139 -13.65 11.55 1.83
C PHE A 139 -14.76 12.61 1.76
N GLN A 140 -15.65 12.52 0.77
CA GLN A 140 -16.76 13.47 0.60
C GLN A 140 -18.00 13.06 1.39
N LYS A 141 -18.37 11.77 1.35
CA LYS A 141 -19.65 11.28 1.91
C LYS A 141 -19.54 10.74 3.33
N TRP A 142 -18.32 10.41 3.74
CA TRP A 142 -17.98 9.84 5.05
C TRP A 142 -16.68 10.45 5.58
N PRO A 143 -16.55 11.79 5.63
CA PRO A 143 -15.33 12.46 6.11
C PRO A 143 -14.93 12.03 7.52
N GLU A 144 -15.88 11.55 8.32
CA GLU A 144 -15.68 11.05 9.67
C GLU A 144 -14.75 9.82 9.72
N VAL A 145 -14.68 9.04 8.64
CA VAL A 145 -13.77 7.89 8.53
C VAL A 145 -12.32 8.36 8.44
N SER A 146 -12.03 9.33 7.57
CA SER A 146 -10.71 9.97 7.52
C SER A 146 -10.37 10.70 8.81
N GLN A 147 -11.36 11.34 9.46
CA GLN A 147 -11.15 11.98 10.76
C GLN A 147 -10.79 10.95 11.84
N GLY A 148 -11.41 9.78 11.83
CA GLY A 148 -11.05 8.66 12.68
C GLY A 148 -9.57 8.26 12.52
N PHE A 149 -9.10 8.16 11.27
CA PHE A 149 -7.68 7.89 11.00
C PHE A 149 -6.76 9.01 11.50
N CYS A 150 -7.18 10.28 11.36
CA CYS A 150 -6.45 11.41 11.90
C CYS A 150 -6.33 11.37 13.44
N ASN A 151 -7.42 11.01 14.13
CA ASN A 151 -7.48 10.89 15.59
C ASN A 151 -6.62 9.73 16.12
N ALA A 152 -6.50 8.66 15.34
CA ALA A 152 -5.66 7.50 15.64
C ALA A 152 -4.18 7.69 15.27
N ASP A 153 -3.79 8.90 14.86
CA ASP A 153 -2.44 9.23 14.38
C ASP A 153 -1.94 8.29 13.27
N PHE A 154 -2.85 7.80 12.42
CA PHE A 154 -2.46 7.07 11.22
C PHE A 154 -1.81 8.04 10.23
N GLN A 155 -0.67 7.62 9.67
CA GLN A 155 0.14 8.44 8.77
C GLN A 155 -0.30 8.27 7.31
N GLN A 156 -0.58 7.03 6.92
CA GLN A 156 -1.09 6.67 5.61
C GLN A 156 -1.91 5.37 5.64
N LEU A 157 -2.96 5.30 4.82
CA LEU A 157 -3.63 4.05 4.48
C LEU A 157 -3.66 3.89 2.97
N LEU A 158 -3.09 2.79 2.48
CA LEU A 158 -3.15 2.40 1.07
C LEU A 158 -3.96 1.12 0.92
N VAL A 159 -4.86 1.08 -0.06
CA VAL A 159 -5.55 -0.16 -0.42
C VAL A 159 -5.31 -0.50 -1.88
N PHE A 160 -4.73 -1.68 -2.10
CA PHE A 160 -4.51 -2.26 -3.41
C PHE A 160 -5.52 -3.36 -3.70
N LYS A 161 -5.73 -3.65 -4.98
CA LYS A 161 -6.60 -4.75 -5.42
C LYS A 161 -6.03 -5.46 -6.63
N THR A 162 -5.99 -6.79 -6.58
CA THR A 162 -5.70 -7.67 -7.72
C THR A 162 -6.73 -8.79 -7.76
N GLY A 163 -7.44 -8.95 -8.88
CA GLY A 163 -8.59 -9.85 -8.91
C GLY A 163 -9.60 -9.45 -7.83
N ARG A 164 -9.88 -10.35 -6.87
CA ARG A 164 -10.72 -10.06 -5.70
C ARG A 164 -9.93 -9.71 -4.44
N GLN A 165 -8.63 -9.98 -4.42
CA GLN A 165 -7.80 -9.83 -3.22
C GLN A 165 -7.47 -8.37 -2.98
N LEU A 166 -7.54 -7.98 -1.72
CA LEU A 166 -7.17 -6.67 -1.20
C LEU A 166 -5.86 -6.79 -0.42
N MET A 167 -5.04 -5.74 -0.52
CA MET A 167 -3.93 -5.50 0.40
C MET A 167 -4.13 -4.13 1.03
N LEU A 168 -4.24 -4.08 2.35
CA LEU A 168 -4.32 -2.85 3.13
C LEU A 168 -2.99 -2.61 3.83
N VAL A 169 -2.36 -1.46 3.56
CA VAL A 169 -1.20 -0.97 4.29
C VAL A 169 -1.67 0.12 5.23
N ILE A 170 -1.39 -0.02 6.52
CA ILE A 170 -1.60 1.02 7.54
C ILE A 170 -0.23 1.44 8.05
N SER A 171 0.16 2.68 7.76
CA SER A 171 1.40 3.28 8.26
C SER A 171 1.12 4.06 9.54
N ILE A 172 1.82 3.74 10.62
CA ILE A 172 1.70 4.38 11.93
C ILE A 172 3.06 4.94 12.38
N PRO A 173 3.13 5.87 13.35
CA PRO A 173 4.40 6.32 13.91
C PRO A 173 5.22 5.14 14.41
N LYS A 174 6.52 5.17 14.16
CA LYS A 174 7.41 4.09 14.56
C LYS A 174 7.35 3.82 16.07
N GLY A 175 7.25 2.55 16.44
CA GLY A 175 7.18 2.10 17.83
C GLY A 175 5.78 2.15 18.45
N GLU A 176 4.78 2.63 17.73
CA GLU A 176 3.38 2.51 18.14
C GLU A 176 2.78 1.14 17.81
N SER A 177 1.56 0.88 18.29
CA SER A 177 0.84 -0.37 18.02
C SER A 177 -0.53 -0.10 17.41
N LEU A 178 -0.90 -0.89 16.41
CA LEU A 178 -2.23 -0.83 15.82
C LEU A 178 -3.33 -1.13 16.86
N ASP A 179 -3.08 -2.02 17.83
CA ASP A 179 -4.06 -2.34 18.88
C ASP A 179 -4.33 -1.14 19.80
N LYS A 180 -3.33 -0.28 20.01
CA LYS A 180 -3.46 0.96 20.78
C LYS A 180 -4.17 2.05 19.97
N LEU A 181 -3.85 2.17 18.69
CA LEU A 181 -4.31 3.28 17.86
C LEU A 181 -5.68 3.03 17.21
N ASN A 182 -5.96 1.81 16.76
CA ASN A 182 -7.21 1.49 16.04
C ASN A 182 -8.49 1.84 16.81
N PRO A 183 -8.60 1.63 18.14
CA PRO A 183 -9.78 2.06 18.91
C PRO A 183 -10.03 3.58 18.87
N LEU A 184 -9.02 4.40 18.59
CA LEU A 184 -9.17 5.85 18.50
C LEU A 184 -9.88 6.29 17.22
N THR A 185 -9.98 5.41 16.22
CA THR A 185 -10.71 5.71 14.97
C THR A 185 -12.21 5.84 15.20
N THR A 186 -12.76 5.10 16.15
CA THR A 186 -14.20 5.05 16.47
C THR A 186 -14.54 5.81 17.76
N LYS A 187 -13.54 6.20 18.56
CA LYS A 187 -13.76 6.92 19.83
C LYS A 187 -14.56 8.20 19.58
N ASN A 188 -15.78 8.24 20.14
CA ASN A 188 -16.75 9.33 19.96
C ASN A 188 -17.10 9.60 18.48
N ASN A 189 -17.04 8.58 17.63
CA ASN A 189 -17.23 8.68 16.18
C ASN A 189 -18.06 7.49 15.64
N PRO A 190 -19.37 7.44 15.94
CA PRO A 190 -20.23 6.31 15.56
C PRO A 190 -20.38 6.12 14.05
N ARG A 191 -20.11 7.16 13.26
CA ARG A 191 -20.15 7.10 11.79
C ARG A 191 -19.10 6.14 11.22
N VAL A 192 -17.99 5.92 11.93
CA VAL A 192 -16.98 4.92 11.55
C VAL A 192 -17.51 3.51 11.79
N ASP A 193 -18.27 3.28 12.85
CA ASP A 193 -18.90 1.98 13.11
C ASP A 193 -19.95 1.67 12.05
N ASP A 194 -20.75 2.65 11.62
CA ASP A 194 -21.70 2.51 10.50
C ASP A 194 -20.98 2.14 9.20
N TRP A 195 -19.88 2.83 8.89
CA TRP A 195 -19.04 2.52 7.73
C TRP A 195 -18.50 1.09 7.81
N ASN A 196 -17.93 0.69 8.94
CA ASN A 196 -17.39 -0.66 9.16
C ASN A 196 -18.48 -1.73 9.02
N ASN A 197 -19.68 -1.48 9.56
CA ASN A 197 -20.84 -2.37 9.46
C ASN A 197 -21.37 -2.53 8.03
N MET A 198 -21.19 -1.51 7.19
CA MET A 198 -21.47 -1.60 5.77
C MET A 198 -20.35 -2.35 5.04
N MET A 199 -19.08 -1.99 5.29
CA MET A 199 -17.91 -2.54 4.61
C MET A 199 -17.74 -4.04 4.81
N LYS A 200 -18.08 -4.58 6.00
CA LYS A 200 -18.00 -6.01 6.31
C LYS A 200 -18.80 -6.90 5.35
N LYS A 201 -19.83 -6.36 4.67
CA LYS A 201 -20.67 -7.11 3.71
C LYS A 201 -19.93 -7.41 2.41
N TYR A 202 -18.90 -6.63 2.09
CA TYR A 202 -18.17 -6.73 0.83
C TYR A 202 -16.92 -7.60 0.92
N GLN A 203 -16.56 -8.05 2.11
CA GLN A 203 -15.26 -8.65 2.40
C GLN A 203 -15.41 -10.06 2.98
N GLU A 204 -14.48 -10.93 2.62
CA GLU A 204 -14.37 -12.30 3.11
C GLU A 204 -12.89 -12.67 3.32
N GLY A 205 -12.62 -13.74 4.05
CA GLY A 205 -11.26 -14.22 4.28
C GLY A 205 -10.56 -14.69 3.00
N VAL A 206 -9.23 -14.60 2.98
CA VAL A 206 -8.40 -15.27 1.97
C VAL A 206 -8.34 -16.79 2.22
N ALA A 207 -7.82 -17.56 1.27
CA ALA A 207 -7.65 -19.00 1.46
C ALA A 207 -6.79 -19.28 2.71
N GLY A 208 -7.19 -20.24 3.54
CA GLY A 208 -6.51 -20.60 4.80
C GLY A 208 -6.97 -19.80 6.03
N THR A 209 -7.88 -18.84 5.89
CA THR A 209 -8.51 -18.15 7.02
C THR A 209 -9.45 -19.07 7.80
N LYS A 210 -9.61 -18.79 9.10
CA LYS A 210 -10.59 -19.49 9.94
C LYS A 210 -12.01 -19.09 9.54
N ARG A 211 -13.00 -19.94 9.84
CA ARG A 211 -14.40 -19.62 9.61
C ARG A 211 -14.79 -18.33 10.36
N GLY A 212 -15.21 -17.31 9.60
CA GLY A 212 -15.60 -16.00 10.14
C GLY A 212 -14.46 -14.99 10.28
N GLU A 213 -13.22 -15.35 9.94
CA GLU A 213 -12.09 -14.44 9.87
C GLU A 213 -12.05 -13.76 8.49
N THR A 214 -11.96 -12.42 8.47
CA THR A 214 -11.96 -11.63 7.21
C THR A 214 -10.57 -11.09 6.90
N TRP A 215 -10.05 -10.20 7.76
CA TRP A 215 -8.74 -9.58 7.58
C TRP A 215 -7.68 -10.33 8.38
N VAL A 216 -6.59 -10.69 7.72
CA VAL A 216 -5.42 -11.30 8.36
C VAL A 216 -4.21 -10.38 8.28
N VAL A 217 -3.46 -10.31 9.38
CA VAL A 217 -2.29 -9.44 9.52
C VAL A 217 -1.04 -10.22 9.17
N PHE A 218 -0.25 -9.70 8.24
CA PHE A 218 1.10 -10.21 7.99
C PHE A 218 2.03 -9.86 9.15
N LYS A 219 2.92 -10.77 9.50
CA LYS A 219 3.91 -10.56 10.56
C LYS A 219 5.29 -10.35 9.97
N ASN A 220 6.05 -9.43 10.56
CA ASN A 220 7.46 -9.27 10.22
C ASN A 220 8.17 -10.61 10.35
N VAL A 221 8.99 -10.91 9.35
CA VAL A 221 9.86 -12.05 9.38
C VAL A 221 11.07 -11.69 10.25
N ASN A 222 11.15 -12.27 11.45
CA ASN A 222 12.35 -12.13 12.29
C ASN A 222 13.43 -13.11 11.81
N GLU A 223 14.64 -12.60 11.52
CA GLU A 223 15.83 -13.39 11.11
C GLU A 223 16.14 -14.56 12.07
N LYS A 224 15.72 -14.50 13.34
CA LYS A 224 16.06 -15.48 14.39
C LYS A 224 15.10 -16.66 14.57
N LYS A 225 14.00 -16.76 13.81
CA LYS A 225 13.00 -17.85 13.98
C LYS A 225 13.12 -19.00 12.96
N PHE A 226 14.24 -19.09 12.25
CA PHE A 226 14.46 -20.07 11.18
C PHE A 226 15.69 -20.97 11.39
N ILE A 227 16.26 -20.97 12.59
CA ILE A 227 17.24 -21.96 13.04
C ILE A 227 16.57 -22.75 14.17
N GLU A 228 15.66 -23.64 13.79
CA GLU A 228 15.27 -24.85 14.53
C GLU A 228 14.50 -25.77 13.58
#